data_AF-A0A915YRZ8-F1
#
_entry.id   AF-A0A915YRZ8-F1
#
_cell.length_a   1.000
_cell.length_b   1.000
_cell.length_c   1.000
_cell.angle_alpha   90.00
_cell.angle_beta   90.00
_cell.angle_gamma   90.00
#
_symmetry.space_group_name_H-M   'P 1'
#
loop_
_entity.id
_entity.type
_entity.pdbx_description
1 polymer ?
#
loop_
_entity_poly.entity_id
_entity_poly.type
_entity_poly.pdbx_seq_one_letter_code
_entity_poly.pdbx_strand_id
1 'polypeptide(L)'
;MQSFLKGPNFNKKFFFKQPQNKYQEFCNVYAYYKQATLCNPKLNHQQLMEECTTVWKEVRKNDTTFIENKICEYYDTVPSTVHSHQKIFMSRNVTSSFHHTSTPKYTSTPRQLVGFIDTTKIPKNATSQCNAAEKINLAIKKISEYEQMMEISTDDSIKVTLLSKIIDEQKILSEQRAQLNKLKRHAGAQAKLTTKKLKLLEEEGVVEKYDTPGRPSAAMKDPDLWDKIHDSIEFGAAHAKRRKVIIKHEQK
;
A
#
# COMPACT_ATOMS: atom_id res chain seq x y z
N MET A 1 -17.78 2.15 -18.07
CA MET A 1 -18.10 2.27 -16.63
C MET A 1 -17.40 1.14 -15.89
N GLN A 2 -16.36 1.43 -15.11
CA GLN A 2 -15.73 0.44 -14.23
C GLN A 2 -16.41 0.49 -12.86
N SER A 3 -17.24 -0.50 -12.56
CA SER A 3 -17.80 -0.72 -11.23
C SER A 3 -16.74 -1.37 -10.35
N PHE A 4 -16.14 -0.59 -9.44
CA PHE A 4 -15.37 -1.15 -8.34
C PHE A 4 -16.33 -1.88 -7.40
N LEU A 5 -16.17 -3.21 -7.28
CA LEU A 5 -16.80 -3.98 -6.21
C LEU A 5 -16.27 -3.44 -4.87
N LYS A 6 -17.01 -2.51 -4.26
CA LYS A 6 -16.73 -2.09 -2.88
C LYS A 6 -16.98 -3.31 -2.00
N GLY A 7 -15.90 -3.91 -1.50
CA GLY A 7 -15.99 -4.98 -0.52
C GLY A 7 -16.80 -4.52 0.70
N PRO A 8 -17.52 -5.43 1.38
CA PRO A 8 -18.29 -5.11 2.57
C PRO A 8 -17.40 -4.43 3.61
N ASN A 9 -17.74 -3.18 3.95
CA ASN A 9 -16.99 -2.37 4.88
C ASN A 9 -17.37 -2.80 6.31
N PHE A 10 -16.75 -3.88 6.80
CA PHE A 10 -16.96 -4.36 8.16
C PHE A 10 -16.38 -3.35 9.14
N ASN A 11 -17.23 -2.48 9.66
CA ASN A 11 -16.87 -1.55 10.71
C ASN A 11 -16.62 -2.37 11.98
N LYS A 12 -15.35 -2.58 12.33
CA LYS A 12 -14.90 -3.47 13.43
C LYS A 12 -15.39 -2.95 14.78
N LYS A 13 -16.64 -3.21 15.11
CA LYS A 13 -17.20 -2.96 16.45
C LYS A 13 -16.81 -4.13 17.34
N PHE A 14 -15.71 -3.97 18.06
CA PHE A 14 -15.34 -4.88 19.15
C PHE A 14 -16.27 -4.64 20.35
N PHE A 15 -16.66 -5.73 21.05
CA PHE A 15 -17.37 -5.63 22.32
C PHE A 15 -16.49 -5.00 23.40
N PHE A 16 -15.22 -5.39 23.43
CA PHE A 16 -14.24 -4.91 24.40
C PHE A 16 -13.03 -4.34 23.65
N LYS A 17 -12.72 -3.06 23.90
CA LYS A 17 -11.59 -2.37 23.25
C LYS A 17 -10.22 -2.89 23.72
N GLN A 18 -10.16 -3.48 24.90
CA GLN A 18 -8.96 -4.07 25.50
C GLN A 18 -9.38 -5.35 26.27
N PRO A 19 -9.27 -6.54 25.67
CA PRO A 19 -9.58 -7.78 26.36
C PRO A 19 -8.50 -8.09 27.40
N GLN A 20 -8.89 -8.25 28.67
CA GLN A 20 -8.01 -8.67 29.77
C GLN A 20 -8.18 -10.16 30.12
N ASN A 21 -9.30 -10.77 29.72
CA ASN A 21 -9.65 -12.15 30.02
C ASN A 21 -9.93 -12.95 28.74
N LYS A 22 -9.65 -14.27 28.74
CA LYS A 22 -9.93 -15.18 27.61
C LYS A 22 -11.39 -15.15 27.15
N TYR A 23 -12.32 -14.89 28.08
CA TYR A 23 -13.73 -14.65 27.77
C TYR A 23 -13.95 -13.42 26.87
N GLN A 24 -13.30 -12.31 27.18
CA GLN A 24 -13.46 -11.06 26.42
C GLN A 24 -12.84 -11.18 25.03
N GLU A 25 -11.73 -11.92 24.94
CA GLU A 25 -11.12 -12.29 23.67
C GLU A 25 -12.07 -13.15 22.84
N PHE A 26 -12.61 -14.23 23.42
CA PHE A 26 -13.61 -15.08 22.78
C PHE A 26 -14.83 -14.29 22.30
N CYS A 27 -15.37 -13.36 23.10
CA CYS A 27 -16.50 -12.53 22.70
C CYS A 27 -16.17 -11.65 21.49
N ASN A 28 -15.00 -11.03 21.46
CA ASN A 28 -14.57 -10.20 20.33
C ASN A 28 -14.41 -11.04 19.04
N VAL A 29 -13.88 -12.25 19.17
CA VAL A 29 -13.68 -13.17 18.03
C VAL A 29 -15.00 -13.71 17.52
N TYR A 30 -15.90 -14.14 18.41
CA TYR A 30 -17.22 -14.63 18.05
C TYR A 30 -18.08 -13.54 17.38
N ALA A 31 -18.00 -12.29 17.85
CA ALA A 31 -18.68 -11.16 17.24
C ALA A 31 -18.27 -10.96 15.78
N TYR A 32 -16.97 -11.08 15.55
CA TYR A 32 -16.35 -10.88 14.27
C TYR A 32 -16.66 -12.04 13.30
N TYR A 33 -16.58 -13.27 13.79
CA TYR A 33 -17.03 -14.47 13.06
C TYR A 33 -18.50 -14.35 12.61
N LYS A 34 -19.39 -13.90 13.49
CA LYS A 34 -20.82 -13.70 13.16
C LYS A 34 -21.05 -12.57 12.17
N GLN A 35 -20.31 -11.47 12.26
CA GLN A 35 -20.36 -10.39 11.27
C GLN A 35 -19.87 -10.85 9.90
N ALA A 36 -18.80 -11.65 9.86
CA ALA A 36 -18.23 -12.18 8.63
C ALA A 36 -19.13 -13.23 7.96
N THR A 37 -19.74 -14.12 8.74
CA THR A 37 -20.65 -15.17 8.23
C THR A 37 -21.99 -14.61 7.76
N LEU A 38 -22.56 -13.64 8.47
CA LEU A 38 -23.87 -13.07 8.14
C LEU A 38 -23.82 -11.90 7.15
N CYS A 39 -22.63 -11.41 6.79
CA CYS A 39 -22.42 -10.24 5.92
C CYS A 39 -23.28 -9.01 6.30
N ASN A 40 -23.66 -8.88 7.57
CA ASN A 40 -24.55 -7.82 8.04
C ASN A 40 -23.78 -6.84 8.96
N PRO A 41 -23.64 -5.57 8.55
CA PRO A 41 -22.91 -4.56 9.33
C PRO A 41 -23.66 -4.02 10.57
N LYS A 42 -24.94 -4.38 10.77
CA LYS A 42 -25.77 -3.92 11.89
C LYS A 42 -26.42 -5.09 12.64
N LEU A 43 -25.60 -5.98 13.19
CA LEU A 43 -26.09 -7.01 14.12
C LEU A 43 -26.60 -6.39 15.43
N ASN A 44 -27.70 -6.94 15.95
CA ASN A 44 -28.23 -6.57 17.27
C ASN A 44 -27.22 -6.99 18.35
N HIS A 45 -26.59 -6.00 18.98
CA HIS A 45 -25.52 -6.18 19.95
C HIS A 45 -25.95 -7.02 21.17
N GLN A 46 -27.22 -6.93 21.58
CA GLN A 46 -27.74 -7.64 22.73
C GLN A 46 -27.91 -9.15 22.43
N GLN A 47 -28.54 -9.49 21.30
CA GLN A 47 -28.72 -10.88 20.87
C GLN A 47 -27.38 -11.57 20.64
N LEU A 48 -26.41 -10.86 20.04
CA LEU A 48 -25.08 -11.41 19.78
C LEU A 48 -24.31 -11.69 21.08
N MET A 49 -24.49 -10.86 22.12
CA MET A 49 -23.89 -11.09 23.43
C MET A 49 -24.55 -12.26 24.17
N GLU A 50 -25.87 -12.42 24.08
CA GLU A 50 -26.61 -13.54 24.65
C GLU A 50 -26.22 -14.88 24.00
N GLU A 51 -26.11 -14.92 22.67
CA GLU A 51 -25.59 -16.07 21.93
C GLU A 51 -24.15 -16.39 22.36
N CYS A 52 -23.28 -15.37 22.40
CA CYS A 52 -21.89 -15.55 22.79
C CYS A 52 -21.76 -16.10 24.21
N THR A 53 -22.60 -15.63 25.14
CA THR A 53 -22.61 -16.11 26.53
C THR A 53 -23.03 -17.56 26.60
N THR A 54 -23.97 -17.99 25.75
CA THR A 54 -24.42 -19.38 25.66
C THR A 54 -23.33 -20.29 25.11
N VAL A 55 -22.70 -19.92 24.00
CA VAL A 55 -21.58 -20.68 23.41
C VAL A 55 -20.39 -20.71 24.37
N TRP A 56 -20.09 -19.60 25.05
CA TRP A 56 -19.02 -19.57 26.05
C TRP A 56 -19.28 -20.51 27.22
N LYS A 57 -20.53 -20.68 27.67
CA LYS A 57 -20.89 -21.64 28.74
C LYS A 57 -20.56 -23.09 28.38
N GLU A 58 -20.58 -23.42 27.09
CA GLU A 58 -20.18 -24.74 26.58
C GLU A 58 -18.66 -24.82 26.42
N VAL A 59 -18.05 -23.81 25.81
CA VAL A 59 -16.60 -23.77 25.54
C VAL A 59 -15.77 -23.72 26.81
N ARG A 60 -16.19 -22.98 27.84
CA ARG A 60 -15.47 -22.84 29.13
C ARG A 60 -15.38 -24.12 29.96
N LYS A 61 -16.19 -25.15 29.64
CA LYS A 61 -16.15 -26.44 30.34
C LYS A 61 -14.96 -27.30 29.91
N ASN A 62 -14.31 -26.92 28.81
CA ASN A 62 -13.20 -27.65 28.22
C ASN A 62 -11.85 -27.05 28.63
N ASP A 63 -10.77 -27.77 28.32
CA ASP A 63 -9.41 -27.37 28.63
C ASP A 63 -8.96 -26.09 27.92
N THR A 64 -7.98 -25.42 28.52
CA THR A 64 -7.43 -24.15 28.04
C THR A 64 -6.94 -24.21 26.58
N THR A 65 -6.36 -25.33 26.17
CA THR A 65 -5.88 -25.58 24.79
C THR A 65 -7.03 -25.72 23.80
N PHE A 66 -8.16 -26.31 24.21
CA PHE A 66 -9.37 -26.39 23.39
C PHE A 66 -9.97 -25.01 23.14
N ILE A 67 -9.99 -24.15 24.17
CA ILE A 67 -10.48 -22.78 24.06
C ILE A 67 -9.64 -21.97 23.07
N GLU A 68 -8.32 -22.09 23.12
CA GLU A 68 -7.39 -21.42 22.20
C GLU A 68 -7.56 -21.93 20.76
N ASN A 69 -7.70 -23.24 20.57
CA ASN A 69 -7.97 -23.81 19.25
C ASN A 69 -9.31 -23.32 18.67
N LYS A 70 -10.35 -23.20 19.50
CA LYS A 70 -11.65 -22.68 19.07
C LYS A 70 -11.59 -21.20 18.67
N ILE A 71 -10.76 -20.42 19.36
CA ILE A 71 -10.48 -19.02 19.00
C ILE A 71 -9.78 -18.95 17.64
N CYS A 72 -8.77 -19.80 17.40
CA CYS A 72 -8.08 -19.88 16.10
C CYS A 72 -9.03 -20.28 14.97
N GLU A 73 -9.89 -21.28 15.18
CA GLU A 73 -10.88 -21.73 14.20
C GLU A 73 -11.82 -20.59 13.76
N TYR A 74 -12.28 -19.76 14.70
CA TYR A 74 -13.12 -18.60 14.38
C TYR A 74 -12.37 -17.48 13.65
N TYR A 75 -11.04 -17.41 13.76
CA TYR A 75 -10.22 -16.51 12.94
C TYR A 75 -9.97 -17.06 11.54
N ASP A 76 -9.80 -18.37 11.40
CA ASP A 76 -9.46 -19.04 10.15
C ASP A 76 -10.65 -19.22 9.21
N THR A 77 -11.87 -19.24 9.75
CA THR A 77 -13.13 -19.34 8.99
C THR A 77 -13.52 -18.07 8.21
N VAL A 78 -12.72 -17.00 8.28
CA VAL A 78 -13.01 -15.71 7.62
C VAL A 78 -12.17 -15.51 6.35
N PRO A 79 -12.75 -15.05 5.22
CA PRO A 79 -12.00 -14.83 3.98
C PRO A 79 -10.77 -13.92 4.16
N SER A 80 -9.67 -14.30 3.49
CA SER A 80 -8.30 -13.81 3.69
C SER A 80 -8.09 -12.29 3.54
N THR A 81 -9.08 -11.54 3.06
CA THR A 81 -8.99 -10.09 2.86
C THR A 81 -8.99 -9.29 4.16
N VAL A 82 -9.46 -9.88 5.27
CA VAL A 82 -9.54 -9.18 6.56
C VAL A 82 -8.45 -9.61 7.56
N HIS A 83 -7.76 -10.72 7.27
CA HIS A 83 -6.76 -11.35 8.13
C HIS A 83 -5.47 -10.52 8.31
N SER A 84 -5.17 -9.58 7.39
CA SER A 84 -3.90 -8.82 7.44
C SER A 84 -3.77 -7.89 8.65
N HIS A 85 -4.90 -7.47 9.24
CA HIS A 85 -4.91 -6.52 10.36
C HIS A 85 -4.85 -7.20 11.74
N GLN A 86 -5.00 -8.53 11.84
CA GLN A 86 -5.18 -9.23 13.12
C GLN A 86 -3.88 -9.83 13.68
N LYS A 87 -2.94 -10.25 12.81
CA LYS A 87 -1.59 -10.68 13.24
C LYS A 87 -0.82 -9.60 14.03
N ILE A 88 -1.18 -8.34 13.84
CA ILE A 88 -0.55 -7.20 14.52
C ILE A 88 -0.89 -7.17 16.02
N PHE A 89 -2.06 -7.68 16.43
CA PHE A 89 -2.52 -7.58 17.82
C PHE A 89 -2.17 -8.80 18.68
N MET A 90 -2.03 -10.01 18.11
CA MET A 90 -1.66 -11.21 18.87
C MET A 90 -0.14 -11.35 19.10
N SER A 91 0.68 -10.53 18.46
CA SER A 91 2.15 -10.62 18.56
C SER A 91 2.73 -9.93 19.81
N ARG A 92 1.89 -9.51 20.77
CA ARG A 92 2.34 -8.99 22.06
C ARG A 92 1.96 -9.96 23.16
N ASN A 93 2.99 -10.56 23.76
CA ASN A 93 3.00 -11.40 24.96
C ASN A 93 3.22 -12.90 24.69
N VAL A 94 4.46 -13.27 24.36
CA VAL A 94 5.05 -14.53 24.85
C VAL A 94 6.49 -14.25 25.27
N THR A 95 6.68 -13.98 26.56
CA THR A 95 7.98 -14.18 27.22
C THR A 95 8.01 -15.65 27.63
N SER A 96 8.77 -16.46 26.91
CA SER A 96 9.03 -17.86 27.29
C SER A 96 10.53 -18.03 27.49
N SER A 97 10.90 -18.08 28.77
CA SER A 97 12.19 -18.54 29.27
C SER A 97 12.19 -20.05 29.28
N PHE A 98 13.06 -20.68 28.49
CA PHE A 98 13.52 -22.05 28.73
C PHE A 98 15.02 -22.17 28.46
N HIS A 99 15.65 -22.95 29.31
CA HIS A 99 17.08 -23.03 29.57
C HIS A 99 17.90 -23.70 28.46
N HIS A 100 19.19 -23.37 28.50
CA HIS A 100 20.29 -23.81 27.65
C HIS A 100 20.41 -25.33 27.46
N THR A 101 20.69 -25.76 26.22
CA THR A 101 21.72 -26.77 25.96
C THR A 101 22.28 -26.66 24.54
N SER A 102 23.58 -26.38 24.47
CA SER A 102 24.55 -26.68 23.43
C SER A 102 24.22 -26.42 21.95
N THR A 103 24.77 -25.31 21.46
CA THR A 103 25.12 -24.98 20.08
C THR A 103 25.68 -26.14 19.24
N PRO A 104 25.41 -26.14 17.92
CA PRO A 104 26.45 -26.24 16.91
C PRO A 104 26.68 -24.85 16.30
N LYS A 105 27.88 -24.32 16.48
CA LYS A 105 28.34 -23.08 15.83
C LYS A 105 28.50 -23.35 14.34
N TYR A 106 27.47 -23.10 13.55
CA TYR A 106 27.67 -22.76 12.15
C TYR A 106 28.01 -21.27 12.09
N THR A 107 29.31 -20.98 12.04
CA THR A 107 29.83 -19.70 11.57
C THR A 107 29.36 -19.51 10.12
N SER A 108 28.16 -18.97 9.94
CA SER A 108 27.74 -18.41 8.67
C SER A 108 28.44 -17.07 8.53
N THR A 109 29.56 -17.09 7.81
CA THR A 109 30.12 -15.90 7.19
C THR A 109 28.96 -15.14 6.52
N PRO A 110 28.78 -13.82 6.73
CA PRO A 110 27.72 -13.10 6.05
C PRO A 110 28.01 -13.18 4.56
N ARG A 111 27.32 -14.08 3.86
CA ARG A 111 27.31 -14.11 2.39
C ARG A 111 26.84 -12.72 2.00
N GLN A 112 27.74 -11.90 1.46
CA GLN A 112 27.42 -10.53 1.09
C GLN A 112 26.19 -10.59 0.19
N LEU A 113 25.08 -10.01 0.67
CA LEU A 113 23.84 -9.90 -0.11
C LEU A 113 24.14 -8.96 -1.28
N VAL A 114 24.61 -9.52 -2.41
CA VAL A 114 24.92 -8.77 -3.61
C VAL A 114 23.62 -8.10 -4.10
N GLY A 115 23.57 -6.77 -4.04
CA GLY A 115 22.44 -5.98 -4.57
C GLY A 115 21.42 -5.48 -3.54
N PHE A 116 21.71 -5.54 -2.23
CA PHE A 116 20.91 -4.86 -1.21
C PHE A 116 20.86 -3.34 -1.46
N ILE A 117 19.66 -2.76 -1.38
CA ILE A 117 19.46 -1.32 -1.55
C ILE A 117 19.34 -0.67 -0.19
N ASP A 118 20.29 0.21 0.12
CA ASP A 118 20.23 1.06 1.30
C ASP A 118 19.10 2.09 1.16
N THR A 119 18.01 1.88 1.90
CA THR A 119 16.83 2.73 1.90
C THR A 119 17.08 4.07 2.61
N THR A 120 18.14 4.21 3.40
CA THR A 120 18.48 5.47 4.09
C THR A 120 18.91 6.57 3.12
N LYS A 121 19.38 6.19 1.93
CA LYS A 121 19.78 7.10 0.85
C LYS A 121 18.60 7.61 0.02
N ILE A 122 17.40 7.08 0.24
CA ILE A 122 16.19 7.50 -0.47
C ILE A 122 15.56 8.67 0.30
N PRO A 123 15.23 9.79 -0.36
CA PRO A 123 14.54 10.91 0.28
C PRO A 123 13.25 10.46 0.99
N LYS A 124 12.98 10.97 2.19
CA LYS A 124 11.80 10.59 3.00
C LYS A 124 10.46 10.82 2.28
N ASN A 125 10.40 11.80 1.38
CA ASN A 125 9.22 12.12 0.56
C ASN A 125 9.05 11.20 -0.66
N ALA A 126 10.02 10.33 -0.96
CA ALA A 126 9.98 9.42 -2.09
C ALA A 126 9.42 8.04 -1.67
N THR A 127 8.24 8.03 -1.05
CA THR A 127 7.58 6.83 -0.49
C THR A 127 7.49 5.69 -1.50
N SER A 128 7.13 5.97 -2.76
CA SER A 128 7.06 4.94 -3.80
C SER A 128 8.42 4.32 -4.14
N GLN A 129 9.51 5.08 -4.05
CA GLN A 129 10.87 4.56 -4.24
C GLN A 129 11.30 3.71 -3.05
N CYS A 130 10.97 4.14 -1.83
CA CYS A 130 11.24 3.38 -0.60
C CYS A 130 10.53 2.03 -0.63
N ASN A 131 9.22 2.01 -0.94
CA ASN A 131 8.43 0.79 -1.04
C ASN A 131 8.99 -0.19 -2.09
N ALA A 132 9.43 0.33 -3.26
CA ALA A 132 10.04 -0.51 -4.29
C ALA A 132 11.40 -1.09 -3.82
N ALA A 133 12.22 -0.29 -3.14
CA ALA A 133 13.49 -0.74 -2.58
C ALA A 133 13.32 -1.78 -1.46
N GLU A 134 12.33 -1.60 -0.57
CA GLU A 134 11.99 -2.57 0.46
C GLU A 134 11.55 -3.92 -0.13
N LYS A 135 10.72 -3.89 -1.19
CA LYS A 135 10.33 -5.10 -1.91
C LYS A 135 11.51 -5.80 -2.56
N ILE A 136 12.46 -5.04 -3.12
CA ILE A 136 13.71 -5.60 -3.67
C ILE A 136 14.50 -6.29 -2.55
N ASN A 137 14.69 -5.63 -1.41
CA ASN A 137 15.42 -6.21 -0.28
C ASN A 137 14.73 -7.46 0.27
N LEU A 138 13.40 -7.45 0.36
CA LEU A 138 12.62 -8.61 0.78
C LEU A 138 12.79 -9.79 -0.20
N ALA A 139 12.72 -9.54 -1.51
CA ALA A 139 12.91 -10.58 -2.52
C ALA A 139 14.32 -11.17 -2.47
N ILE A 140 15.37 -10.32 -2.34
CA ILE A 140 16.75 -10.81 -2.19
C ILE A 140 16.90 -11.67 -0.93
N LYS A 141 16.29 -11.24 0.19
CA LYS A 141 16.31 -12.01 1.45
C LYS A 141 15.69 -13.40 1.25
N LYS A 142 14.50 -13.46 0.65
CA LYS A 142 13.80 -14.73 0.38
C LYS A 142 14.58 -15.63 -0.58
N ILE A 143 15.17 -15.09 -1.65
CA ILE A 143 16.02 -15.86 -2.57
C ILE A 143 17.17 -16.48 -1.79
N SER A 144 17.87 -15.70 -0.96
CA SER A 144 18.98 -16.23 -0.15
C SER A 144 18.51 -17.30 0.85
N GLU A 145 17.32 -17.16 1.44
CA GLU A 145 16.74 -18.17 2.33
C GLU A 145 16.42 -19.46 1.57
N TYR A 146 15.82 -19.36 0.38
CA TYR A 146 15.51 -20.53 -0.45
C TYR A 146 16.76 -21.22 -0.99
N GLU A 147 17.80 -20.46 -1.35
CA GLU A 147 19.11 -21.01 -1.72
C GLU A 147 19.73 -21.81 -0.57
N GLN A 148 19.72 -21.26 0.65
CA GLN A 148 20.21 -21.97 1.85
C GLN A 148 19.39 -23.25 2.12
N MET A 149 18.06 -23.16 2.05
CA MET A 149 17.19 -24.32 2.21
C MET A 149 17.45 -25.40 1.15
N MET A 150 17.78 -24.99 -0.07
CA MET A 150 18.08 -25.89 -1.18
C MET A 150 19.44 -26.59 -0.97
N GLU A 151 20.46 -25.87 -0.48
CA GLU A 151 21.79 -26.42 -0.16
C GLU A 151 21.73 -27.51 0.93
N ILE A 152 20.84 -27.36 1.92
CA ILE A 152 20.69 -28.34 3.02
C ILE A 152 19.67 -29.45 2.75
N SER A 153 18.86 -29.32 1.70
CA SER A 153 17.80 -30.29 1.41
C SER A 153 18.34 -31.48 0.63
N THR A 154 18.05 -32.69 1.10
CA THR A 154 18.39 -33.93 0.39
C THR A 154 17.28 -34.37 -0.56
N ASP A 155 16.04 -33.96 -0.31
CA ASP A 155 14.85 -34.34 -1.10
C ASP A 155 14.73 -33.50 -2.39
N ASP A 156 14.77 -34.18 -3.53
CA ASP A 156 14.69 -33.56 -4.85
C ASP A 156 13.33 -32.89 -5.13
N SER A 157 12.24 -33.39 -4.55
CA SER A 157 10.91 -32.76 -4.69
C SER A 157 10.88 -31.38 -4.02
N ILE A 158 11.53 -31.27 -2.85
CA ILE A 158 11.68 -30.00 -2.13
C ILE A 158 12.57 -29.05 -2.94
N LYS A 159 13.68 -29.54 -3.52
CA LYS A 159 14.56 -28.71 -4.37
C LYS A 159 13.81 -28.14 -5.57
N VAL A 160 13.01 -28.94 -6.28
CA VAL A 160 12.21 -28.48 -7.43
C VAL A 160 11.23 -27.38 -6.99
N THR A 161 10.56 -27.57 -5.85
CA THR A 161 9.64 -26.56 -5.29
C THR A 161 10.37 -25.26 -4.92
N LEU A 162 11.54 -25.36 -4.29
CA LEU A 162 12.37 -24.21 -3.93
C LEU A 162 12.89 -23.46 -5.17
N LEU A 163 13.32 -24.19 -6.21
CA LEU A 163 13.72 -23.60 -7.49
C LEU A 163 12.60 -22.80 -8.13
N SER A 164 11.37 -23.33 -8.15
CA SER A 164 10.21 -22.58 -8.65
C SER A 164 10.00 -21.28 -7.88
N LYS A 165 10.10 -21.31 -6.55
CA LYS A 165 9.97 -20.11 -5.70
C LYS A 165 11.09 -19.11 -5.93
N ILE A 166 12.32 -19.58 -6.16
CA ILE A 166 13.46 -18.71 -6.52
C ILE A 166 13.19 -17.99 -7.85
N ILE A 167 12.68 -18.70 -8.86
CA ILE A 167 12.33 -18.12 -10.16
C ILE A 167 11.24 -17.04 -10.00
N ASP A 168 10.21 -17.33 -9.20
CA ASP A 168 9.13 -16.37 -8.94
C ASP A 168 9.65 -15.09 -8.23
N GLU A 169 10.49 -15.24 -7.21
CA GLU A 169 11.07 -14.10 -6.50
C GLU A 169 12.09 -13.34 -7.37
N GLN A 170 12.83 -14.02 -8.25
CA GLN A 170 13.69 -13.37 -9.24
C GLN A 170 12.89 -12.51 -10.22
N LYS A 171 11.72 -12.99 -10.66
CA LYS A 171 10.80 -12.22 -11.49
C LYS A 171 10.33 -10.96 -10.75
N ILE A 172 9.86 -11.09 -9.51
CA ILE A 172 9.46 -9.95 -8.67
C ILE A 172 10.61 -8.94 -8.52
N LEU A 173 11.82 -9.43 -8.25
CA LEU A 173 13.01 -8.59 -8.12
C LEU A 173 13.30 -7.80 -9.40
N SER A 174 13.19 -8.44 -10.56
CA SER A 174 13.42 -7.79 -11.86
C SER A 174 12.38 -6.69 -12.14
N GLU A 175 11.10 -6.96 -11.87
CA GLU A 175 10.00 -6.01 -12.04
C GLU A 175 10.14 -4.79 -11.12
N GLN A 176 10.47 -5.03 -9.84
CA GLN A 176 10.67 -3.96 -8.87
C GLN A 176 11.91 -3.11 -9.20
N ARG A 177 12.99 -3.70 -9.72
CA ARG A 177 14.16 -2.94 -10.20
C ARG A 177 13.80 -2.04 -11.39
N ALA A 178 13.03 -2.55 -12.34
CA ALA A 178 12.54 -1.74 -13.46
C ALA A 178 11.66 -0.58 -12.98
N GLN A 179 10.74 -0.85 -12.05
CA GLN A 179 9.87 0.17 -11.45
C GLN A 179 10.68 1.24 -10.71
N LEU A 180 11.66 0.84 -9.90
CA LEU A 180 12.52 1.76 -9.16
C LEU A 180 13.31 2.68 -10.12
N ASN A 181 13.85 2.12 -11.21
CA ASN A 181 14.55 2.90 -12.23
C ASN A 181 13.63 3.92 -12.90
N LYS A 182 12.39 3.55 -13.23
CA LYS A 182 11.39 4.47 -13.77
C LYS A 182 11.09 5.61 -12.81
N LEU A 183 10.88 5.31 -11.53
CA LEU A 183 10.61 6.31 -10.50
C LEU A 183 11.80 7.28 -10.31
N LYS A 184 13.04 6.78 -10.33
CA LYS A 184 14.24 7.61 -10.27
C LYS A 184 14.35 8.56 -11.47
N ARG A 185 14.04 8.07 -12.68
CA ARG A 185 14.02 8.91 -13.90
C ARG A 185 12.98 10.02 -13.80
N HIS A 186 11.77 9.71 -13.34
CA HIS A 186 10.74 10.72 -13.14
C HIS A 186 11.14 11.76 -12.10
N ALA A 187 11.70 11.34 -10.96
CA ALA A 187 12.20 12.26 -9.94
C ALA A 187 13.30 13.18 -10.50
N GLY A 188 14.24 12.64 -11.28
CA GLY A 188 15.28 13.42 -11.93
C GLY A 188 14.74 14.41 -12.97
N ALA A 189 13.72 14.02 -13.74
CA ALA A 189 13.05 14.92 -14.69
C ALA A 189 12.33 16.07 -13.98
N GLN A 190 11.60 15.77 -12.89
CA GLN A 190 10.94 16.77 -12.06
C GLN A 190 11.96 17.75 -11.45
N ALA A 191 13.07 17.25 -10.91
CA ALA A 191 14.13 18.10 -10.37
C ALA A 191 14.72 19.07 -11.43
N LYS A 192 14.90 18.60 -12.68
CA LYS A 192 15.35 19.45 -13.79
C LYS A 192 14.31 20.50 -14.19
N LEU A 193 13.03 20.18 -14.11
CA LEU A 193 11.97 21.16 -14.39
C LEU A 193 11.89 22.21 -13.29
N THR A 194 12.00 21.81 -12.03
CA THR A 194 12.00 22.75 -10.90
C THR A 194 13.19 23.71 -10.97
N THR A 195 14.39 23.22 -11.33
CA THR A 195 15.55 24.10 -11.48
C THR A 195 15.41 25.07 -12.64
N LYS A 196 14.87 24.61 -13.79
CA LYS A 196 14.56 25.51 -14.92
C LYS A 196 13.54 26.58 -14.53
N LYS A 197 12.47 26.20 -13.83
CA LYS A 197 11.44 27.15 -13.37
C LYS A 197 12.01 28.16 -12.37
N LEU A 198 12.90 27.73 -11.47
CA LEU A 198 13.57 28.61 -10.52
C LEU A 198 14.45 29.64 -11.24
N LYS A 199 15.24 29.22 -12.24
CA LYS A 199 16.02 30.15 -13.06
C LYS A 199 15.16 31.20 -13.78
N LEU A 200 14.04 30.79 -14.39
CA LEU A 200 13.12 31.73 -15.05
C LEU A 200 12.46 32.72 -14.08
N LEU A 201 12.28 32.32 -12.82
CA LEU A 201 11.75 33.17 -11.75
C LEU A 201 12.81 34.17 -11.27
N GLU A 202 14.03 33.72 -11.00
CA GLU A 202 15.10 34.52 -10.38
C GLU A 202 15.87 35.39 -11.40
N GLU A 203 16.15 34.87 -12.59
CA GLU A 203 17.04 35.52 -13.58
C GLU A 203 16.27 36.31 -14.64
N GLU A 204 15.14 35.77 -15.14
CA GLU A 204 14.42 36.38 -16.27
C GLU A 204 13.16 37.18 -15.87
N GLY A 205 12.66 37.00 -14.63
CA GLY A 205 11.42 37.65 -14.17
C GLY A 205 10.17 37.27 -15.00
N VAL A 206 10.25 36.21 -15.80
CA VAL A 206 9.20 35.75 -16.72
C VAL A 206 8.13 34.93 -15.99
N VAL A 207 8.48 34.32 -14.86
CA VAL A 207 7.59 33.49 -14.05
C VAL A 207 7.32 34.22 -12.72
N GLU A 208 6.07 34.26 -12.29
CA GLU A 208 5.67 34.83 -11.00
C GLU A 208 5.28 33.70 -10.02
N LYS A 209 5.65 33.83 -8.74
CA LYS A 209 5.26 32.90 -7.67
C LYS A 209 4.11 33.48 -6.87
N TYR A 210 2.98 32.76 -6.84
CA TYR A 210 1.83 33.12 -6.02
C TYR A 210 1.97 32.51 -4.63
N ASP A 211 2.17 33.35 -3.62
CA ASP A 211 2.19 32.92 -2.21
C ASP A 211 0.81 33.07 -1.53
N THR A 212 -0.13 33.78 -2.16
CA THR A 212 -1.51 33.96 -1.67
C THR A 212 -2.55 33.64 -2.75
N PRO A 213 -3.77 33.21 -2.38
CA PRO A 213 -4.87 33.10 -3.33
C PRO A 213 -5.21 34.50 -3.88
N GLY A 214 -5.06 34.72 -5.19
CA GLY A 214 -5.26 36.02 -5.82
C GLY A 214 -5.10 35.97 -7.34
N ARG A 215 -5.47 37.06 -8.02
CA ARG A 215 -5.28 37.19 -9.47
C ARG A 215 -3.78 37.36 -9.81
N PRO A 216 -3.30 36.79 -10.93
CA PRO A 216 -1.99 37.07 -11.49
C PRO A 216 -1.69 38.57 -11.57
N SER A 217 -0.46 39.01 -11.29
CA SER A 217 -0.12 40.44 -11.46
C SER A 217 -0.29 40.88 -12.92
N ALA A 218 -0.06 39.99 -13.88
CA ALA A 218 -0.38 40.23 -15.29
C ALA A 218 -1.86 40.56 -15.54
N ALA A 219 -2.77 39.89 -14.82
CA ALA A 219 -4.21 40.15 -14.86
C ALA A 219 -4.62 41.42 -14.12
N MET A 220 -3.74 42.02 -13.32
CA MET A 220 -3.95 43.36 -12.74
C MET A 220 -3.38 44.47 -13.62
N LYS A 221 -2.40 44.18 -14.48
CA LYS A 221 -1.77 45.17 -15.38
C LYS A 221 -2.59 45.46 -16.64
N ASP A 222 -3.37 44.50 -17.12
CA ASP A 222 -4.29 44.66 -18.25
C ASP A 222 -5.71 44.29 -17.78
N PRO A 223 -6.54 45.27 -17.36
CA PRO A 223 -7.90 45.03 -16.89
C PRO A 223 -8.75 44.28 -17.92
N ASP A 224 -8.50 44.55 -19.21
CA ASP A 224 -9.23 44.02 -20.34
C ASP A 224 -8.68 42.64 -20.79
N LEU A 225 -7.65 42.11 -20.13
CA LEU A 225 -7.02 40.84 -20.50
C LEU A 225 -8.03 39.68 -20.49
N TRP A 226 -8.92 39.67 -19.50
CA TRP A 226 -9.96 38.64 -19.40
C TRP A 226 -11.00 38.79 -20.50
N ASP A 227 -11.40 40.01 -20.83
CA ASP A 227 -12.34 40.27 -21.92
C ASP A 227 -11.71 39.86 -23.27
N LYS A 228 -10.43 40.17 -23.50
CA LYS A 228 -9.68 39.70 -24.66
C LYS A 228 -9.55 38.17 -24.72
N ILE A 229 -9.35 37.50 -23.58
CA ILE A 229 -9.32 36.03 -23.50
C ILE A 229 -10.71 35.46 -23.77
N HIS A 230 -11.77 36.05 -23.22
CA HIS A 230 -13.15 35.67 -23.46
C HIS A 230 -13.53 35.83 -24.94
N ASP A 231 -13.25 36.98 -25.53
CA ASP A 231 -13.43 37.24 -26.97
C ASP A 231 -12.61 36.26 -27.84
N SER A 232 -11.45 35.83 -27.33
CA SER A 232 -10.57 34.87 -28.01
C SER A 232 -10.95 33.40 -27.81
N ILE A 233 -11.82 33.09 -26.85
CA ILE A 233 -12.38 31.74 -26.63
C ILE A 233 -13.75 31.63 -27.29
N GLU A 234 -14.50 32.73 -27.38
CA GLU A 234 -15.80 32.84 -28.06
C GLU A 234 -15.68 32.87 -29.61
N PHE A 235 -14.67 32.17 -30.13
CA PHE A 235 -14.26 32.04 -31.52
C PHE A 235 -15.29 31.37 -32.47
N GLY A 236 -16.59 31.45 -32.17
CA GLY A 236 -17.62 31.41 -33.21
C GLY A 236 -17.55 32.64 -34.14
N ALA A 237 -17.19 33.82 -33.61
CA ALA A 237 -17.20 35.08 -34.37
C ALA A 237 -15.93 35.34 -35.21
N ALA A 238 -14.75 34.95 -34.73
CA ALA A 238 -13.49 35.17 -35.45
C ALA A 238 -13.30 34.20 -36.65
N HIS A 239 -13.92 33.00 -36.62
CA HIS A 239 -13.99 32.11 -37.78
C HIS A 239 -14.82 32.72 -38.92
N ALA A 240 -15.88 33.47 -38.62
CA ALA A 240 -16.73 34.09 -39.64
C ALA A 240 -16.00 35.20 -40.43
N LYS A 241 -15.11 35.97 -39.78
CA LYS A 241 -14.32 37.02 -40.44
C LYS A 241 -13.22 36.46 -41.36
N ARG A 242 -12.57 35.34 -41.02
CA ARG A 242 -11.55 34.70 -41.89
C ARG A 242 -12.10 34.06 -43.16
N ARG A 243 -13.40 33.69 -43.21
CA ARG A 243 -14.03 33.10 -44.40
C ARG A 243 -14.55 34.11 -45.43
N LYS A 244 -14.61 35.41 -45.13
CA LYS A 244 -15.10 36.43 -46.09
C LYS A 244 -14.01 37.11 -46.91
N VAL A 245 -12.74 36.87 -46.62
CA VAL A 245 -11.62 37.30 -47.49
C VAL A 245 -11.24 36.13 -48.40
N ILE A 246 -12.22 35.61 -49.15
CA ILE A 246 -11.92 34.90 -50.39
C ILE A 246 -11.55 36.00 -51.37
N ILE A 247 -10.27 36.02 -51.71
CA ILE A 247 -9.62 36.90 -52.66
C ILE A 247 -10.46 36.94 -53.95
N LYS A 248 -11.23 38.02 -54.15
CA LYS A 248 -11.65 38.40 -55.49
C LYS A 248 -10.40 38.95 -56.18
N HIS A 249 -9.70 38.10 -56.91
CA HIS A 249 -8.80 38.59 -57.96
C HIS A 249 -9.68 39.27 -59.00
N GLU A 250 -9.69 40.61 -59.00
CA GLU A 250 -10.14 41.39 -60.14
C GLU A 250 -9.17 41.12 -61.29
N GLN A 251 -9.63 40.38 -62.30
CA GLN A 251 -9.00 40.38 -63.61
C GLN A 251 -9.51 41.62 -64.36
N LYS A 252 -8.58 42.46 -64.81
CA LYS A 252 -8.81 43.52 -65.79
C LYS A 252 -7.72 43.43 -66.85
#